data_AF-A0A3N5UZJ3-F1
#
_entry.id   AF-A0A3N5UZJ3-F1
#
_cell.length_a   1.000
_cell.length_b   1.000
_cell.length_c   1.000
_cell.angle_alpha   90.00
_cell.angle_beta   90.00
_cell.angle_gamma   90.00
#
_symmetry.space_group_name_H-M   'P 1'
#
loop_
_entity.id
_entity.type
_entity.pdbx_description
1 polymer ?
#
loop_
_entity_poly.entity_id
_entity_poly.type
_entity_poly.pdbx_seq_one_letter_code
_entity_poly.pdbx_strand_id
1 'polypeptide(L)' 'MKLQRYKGNPILSPHPGHPWEDLAVFNPAAWYDEKAKEVLLLYRAAESGPEYKCYFGLAKSKDGYHFERGSDEP' A
#
# COMPACT_ATOMS: atom_id res chain seq x y z
N MET A 1 -14.98 -7.45 -18.83
CA MET A 1 -14.63 -6.02 -18.71
C MET A 1 -13.13 -5.87 -18.85
N LYS A 2 -12.63 -4.95 -19.71
CA LYS A 2 -11.18 -4.66 -19.80
C LYS A 2 -10.91 -3.34 -19.06
N LEU A 3 -10.21 -3.44 -17.94
CA LEU A 3 -9.81 -2.26 -17.16
C LEU A 3 -8.65 -1.54 -17.84
N GLN A 4 -8.66 -0.21 -17.79
CA GLN A 4 -7.55 0.62 -18.26
C GLN A 4 -6.58 0.84 -17.10
N ARG A 5 -5.28 0.65 -17.35
CA ARG A 5 -4.24 0.90 -16.35
C ARG A 5 -4.04 2.40 -16.17
N TYR A 6 -3.95 2.84 -14.92
CA TYR A 6 -3.50 4.18 -14.59
C TYR A 6 -2.06 4.41 -15.08
N LYS A 7 -1.79 5.56 -15.71
CA LYS A 7 -0.45 5.89 -16.24
C LYS A 7 0.58 6.13 -15.15
N GLY A 8 0.15 6.54 -13.95
CA GLY A 8 1.03 6.80 -12.81
C GLY A 8 1.34 5.58 -11.95
N ASN A 9 1.08 4.35 -12.43
CA ASN A 9 1.51 3.17 -11.69
C ASN A 9 3.05 3.10 -11.56
N PRO A 10 3.58 2.52 -10.47
CA PRO A 10 2.86 1.90 -9.36
C PRO A 10 2.21 2.91 -8.39
N ILE A 11 1.02 2.59 -7.85
CA ILE A 11 0.31 3.44 -6.88
C ILE A 11 0.91 3.40 -5.46
N LEU A 12 1.75 2.41 -5.17
CA LEU A 12 2.54 2.29 -3.94
C LEU A 12 3.83 1.55 -4.27
N SER A 13 4.96 1.99 -3.71
CA SER A 13 6.29 1.38 -3.88
C SER A 13 6.96 1.19 -2.53
N PRO A 14 7.91 0.25 -2.37
CA PRO A 14 8.66 0.04 -1.13
C PRO A 14 9.28 1.33 -0.59
N HIS A 15 9.39 1.45 0.73
CA HIS A 15 9.96 2.64 1.35
C HIS A 15 11.31 2.34 2.02
N PRO A 16 12.43 2.87 1.49
CA PRO A 16 13.76 2.51 2.00
C PRO A 16 14.03 3.03 3.42
N GLY A 17 13.22 3.98 3.92
CA GLY A 17 13.31 4.47 5.29
C GLY A 17 12.53 3.64 6.31
N HIS A 18 11.71 2.67 5.87
CA HIS A 18 10.87 1.84 6.74
C HIS A 18 11.30 0.37 6.60
N PRO A 19 12.15 -0.16 7.50
CA PRO A 19 12.72 -1.51 7.35
C PRO A 19 11.70 -2.63 7.16
N TRP A 20 10.49 -2.48 7.69
CA TRP A 20 9.42 -3.49 7.59
C TRP A 20 8.78 -3.57 6.18
N GLU A 21 8.98 -2.57 5.32
CA GLU A 21 8.44 -2.49 3.95
C GLU A 21 9.48 -2.05 2.90
N ASP A 22 10.77 -2.19 3.21
CA ASP A 22 11.87 -1.72 2.38
C ASP A 22 12.09 -2.58 1.12
N LEU A 23 11.69 -3.85 1.15
CA LEU A 23 11.90 -4.78 0.04
C LEU A 23 10.73 -4.80 -0.94
N ALA A 24 9.50 -4.98 -0.46
CA ALA A 24 8.34 -5.16 -1.32
C ALA A 24 7.04 -4.70 -0.66
N VAL A 25 6.15 -4.08 -1.45
CA VAL A 25 4.73 -3.84 -1.10
C VAL A 25 3.84 -4.38 -2.21
N PHE A 26 2.93 -5.29 -1.89
CA PHE A 26 2.16 -6.05 -2.89
C PHE A 26 0.92 -6.72 -2.28
N ASN A 27 0.17 -7.46 -3.11
CA ASN A 27 -1.02 -8.25 -2.73
C ASN A 27 -2.00 -7.55 -1.77
N PRO A 28 -2.48 -6.32 -2.07
CA PRO A 28 -3.34 -5.60 -1.16
C PRO A 28 -4.79 -6.10 -1.17
N ALA A 29 -5.49 -5.88 -0.06
CA ALA A 29 -6.93 -5.75 -0.02
C ALA A 29 -7.33 -4.27 -0.14
N ALA A 30 -8.53 -4.01 -0.66
CA ALA A 30 -9.07 -2.65 -0.81
C ALA A 30 -10.49 -2.56 -0.23
N TRP A 31 -10.79 -1.43 0.39
CA TRP A 31 -12.12 -1.09 0.93
C TRP A 31 -12.45 0.37 0.63
N TYR A 32 -13.71 0.68 0.35
CA TYR A 32 -14.17 2.05 0.24
C TYR A 32 -14.98 2.43 1.48
N ASP A 33 -14.48 3.39 2.25
CA ASP A 33 -15.18 3.96 3.39
C ASP A 33 -16.13 5.08 2.92
N GLU A 34 -17.43 4.76 2.86
CA GLU A 34 -18.49 5.69 2.46
C GLU A 34 -18.58 6.94 3.35
N LYS A 35 -18.26 6.83 4.64
CA LYS A 35 -18.35 7.96 5.59
C LYS A 35 -17.18 8.92 5.40
N ALA A 36 -15.97 8.38 5.29
CA ALA A 36 -14.76 9.16 5.09
C ALA A 36 -14.56 9.60 3.62
N LYS A 37 -15.28 8.95 2.69
CA LYS A 37 -15.10 9.08 1.23
C LYS A 37 -13.65 8.80 0.84
N GLU A 38 -13.14 7.66 1.28
CA GLU A 38 -11.75 7.24 1.10
C GLU A 38 -11.66 5.79 0.64
N VAL A 39 -10.68 5.51 -0.22
CA VAL A 39 -10.21 4.16 -0.48
C VAL A 39 -9.14 3.83 0.55
N LEU A 40 -9.36 2.77 1.31
CA LEU A 40 -8.39 2.15 2.20
C LEU A 40 -7.73 0.98 1.50
N LEU A 41 -6.40 0.94 1.52
CA LEU A 41 -5.59 -0.13 0.97
C LEU A 41 -4.82 -0.80 2.11
N LEU A 42 -5.20 -2.03 2.46
CA LEU A 42 -4.43 -2.86 3.38
C LEU A 42 -3.43 -3.66 2.55
N TYR A 43 -2.17 -3.24 2.53
CA TYR A 43 -1.14 -3.84 1.68
C TYR A 43 -0.24 -4.77 2.48
N ARG A 44 0.20 -5.87 1.84
CA ARG A 44 1.26 -6.72 2.39
C ARG A 44 2.60 -6.06 2.11
N ALA A 45 3.42 -5.94 3.14
CA ALA A 45 4.81 -5.54 3.05
C ALA A 45 5.74 -6.72 3.35
N ALA A 46 6.97 -6.66 2.84
CA ALA A 46 8.06 -7.55 3.22
C ALA A 46 9.32 -6.73 3.50
N GLU A 47 10.07 -7.13 4.52
CA GLU A 47 11.40 -6.60 4.83
C GLU A 47 12.50 -7.28 4.00
N SER A 48 13.65 -6.61 3.89
CA SER A 48 14.87 -7.11 3.22
C SER A 48 15.75 -8.01 4.12
N GLY A 49 15.38 -8.13 5.40
CA GLY A 49 16.10 -8.93 6.39
C GLY A 49 16.07 -10.44 6.11
N PRO A 50 16.96 -11.22 6.76
CA PRO A 50 17.09 -12.66 6.53
C PRO A 50 15.84 -13.46 6.95
N GLU A 51 15.00 -12.90 7.82
CA GLU A 51 13.76 -13.53 8.27
C GLU A 51 12.60 -13.31 7.29
N TYR A 52 12.73 -12.36 6.36
CA TYR A 52 11.71 -12.04 5.36
C TYR A 52 10.32 -11.84 5.98
N LYS A 53 10.26 -11.16 7.13
CA LYS A 53 8.99 -10.92 7.81
C LYS A 53 8.03 -10.16 6.90
N CYS A 54 6.76 -10.53 7.01
CA CYS A 54 5.69 -9.87 6.30
C CYS A 54 4.78 -9.13 7.28
N TYR A 55 4.38 -7.93 6.90
CA TYR A 55 3.58 -7.03 7.71
C TYR A 55 2.38 -6.53 6.90
N PHE A 56 1.43 -5.91 7.59
CA PHE A 56 0.35 -5.20 6.94
C PHE A 56 0.50 -3.71 7.17
N GLY A 57 0.54 -2.95 6.08
CA GLY A 57 0.42 -1.50 6.13
C GLY A 57 -0.98 -1.06 5.73
N LEU A 58 -1.40 0.09 6.24
CA LEU A 58 -2.59 0.79 5.78
C LEU A 58 -2.19 2.03 4.97
N ALA A 59 -2.75 2.18 3.78
CA ALA A 59 -2.67 3.42 3.02
C ALA A 59 -4.08 3.93 2.68
N LYS A 60 -4.23 5.25 2.55
CA LYS A 60 -5.51 5.92 2.29
C LYS A 60 -5.43 6.76 1.03
N SER A 61 -6.54 6.88 0.31
CA SER A 61 -6.63 7.69 -0.90
C SER A 61 -8.01 8.32 -1.04
N LYS A 62 -8.08 9.54 -1.59
CA LYS A 62 -9.34 10.20 -1.96
C LYS A 62 -9.77 9.93 -3.40
N ASP A 63 -8.87 9.46 -4.26
CA ASP A 63 -9.11 9.29 -5.70
C ASP A 63 -8.85 7.87 -6.21
N GLY A 64 -8.32 6.98 -5.37
CA GLY A 64 -7.98 5.61 -5.71
C GLY A 64 -6.70 5.45 -6.53
N TYR A 65 -5.94 6.53 -6.75
CA TYR A 65 -4.69 6.54 -7.51
C TYR A 65 -3.49 7.00 -6.69
N HIS A 66 -3.66 8.03 -5.84
CA HIS A 66 -2.61 8.58 -4.99
C HIS A 66 -2.87 8.17 -3.55
N PHE A 67 -1.92 7.42 -2.97
CA PHE A 67 -2.04 6.86 -1.64
C PHE A 67 -1.05 7.47 -0.66
N GLU A 68 -1.52 7.75 0.55
CA GLU A 68 -0.71 8.16 1.70
C GLU A 68 -0.67 7.03 2.72
N ARG A 69 0.53 6.70 3.25
CA ARG A 69 0.69 5.72 4.32
C ARG A 69 0.09 6.25 5.61
N GLY A 70 -0.55 5.37 6.38
CA GLY A 70 -1.17 5.72 7.66
C GLY A 70 -0.21 5.71 8.85
N SER A 71 0.96 5.06 8.73
CA SER A 71 1.97 4.88 9.78
C SER A 71 3.33 4.60 9.15
N ASP A 72 4.41 5.02 9.83
CA ASP A 72 5.80 4.71 9.47
C ASP A 72 6.26 3.36 10.07
N GLU A 73 5.46 2.80 10.98
CA GLU A 73 5.64 1.49 11.63
C GLU A 73 4.45 0.56 11.32
N PRO A 74 4.64 -0.78 11.34
CA PRO A 74 3.62 -1.76 10.97
C PRO A 74 2.49 -1.91 12.00
#